data_AF-A0A8T1SXK1-F1
#
_entry.id   AF-A0A8T1SXK1-F1
#
_cell.length_a   1.000
_cell.length_b   1.000
_cell.length_c   1.000
_cell.angle_alpha   90.00
_cell.angle_beta   90.00
_cell.angle_gamma   90.00
#
_symmetry.space_group_name_H-M   'P 1'
#
loop_
_entity.id
_entity.type
_entity.pdbx_description
1 polymer ?
#
loop_
_entity_poly.entity_id
_entity_poly.type
_entity_poly.pdbx_seq_one_letter_code
_entity_poly.pdbx_strand_id
1 'polypeptide(L)'
;QVLASLQWWTVPANVLQGIPFRDPPPSLDLVSDASDVCWGAHVGNSQTQGLWSATELPLHINVKELRAVRLACVVFSSQLSGKTIRVLIDNTAAMFYINRQGGARSSALCQ
;
A
#
# COMPACT_ATOMS: atom_id res chain seq x y z
N GLN A 1 -21.89 1.57 4.16
CA GLN A 1 -20.43 1.75 4.09
C GLN A 1 -19.95 2.92 4.95
N VAL A 2 -20.52 4.13 4.85
CA VAL A 2 -20.12 5.29 5.69
C VAL A 2 -20.23 5.06 7.20
N LEU A 3 -21.31 4.43 7.67
CA LEU A 3 -21.49 4.15 9.11
C LEU A 3 -20.42 3.19 9.67
N ALA A 4 -19.91 2.26 8.85
CA ALA A 4 -18.86 1.33 9.28
C ALA A 4 -17.50 2.04 9.40
N SER A 5 -17.17 2.95 8.48
CA SER A 5 -15.94 3.76 8.59
C SER A 5 -15.94 4.70 9.81
N LEU A 6 -17.12 5.08 10.32
CA LEU A 6 -17.22 5.92 11.51
C LEU A 6 -16.92 5.15 12.81
N GLN A 7 -17.03 3.83 12.82
CA GLN A 7 -16.74 3.03 14.02
C GLN A 7 -15.28 3.20 14.48
N TRP A 8 -14.34 3.39 13.56
CA TRP A 8 -12.93 3.61 13.89
C TRP A 8 -12.73 4.78 14.86
N TRP A 9 -13.49 5.86 14.70
CA TRP A 9 -13.42 7.08 15.51
C TRP A 9 -14.06 6.94 16.89
N THR A 10 -14.88 5.91 17.11
CA THR A 10 -15.52 5.65 18.41
C THR A 10 -14.60 4.96 19.41
N VAL A 11 -13.46 4.43 18.96
CA VAL A 11 -12.50 3.69 19.80
C VAL A 11 -11.47 4.66 20.36
N PRO A 12 -11.41 4.91 21.69
CA PRO A 12 -10.49 5.90 22.27
C PRO A 12 -9.02 5.60 21.97
N ALA A 13 -8.65 4.32 21.89
CA ALA A 13 -7.30 3.90 21.54
C ALA A 13 -6.87 4.38 20.14
N ASN A 14 -7.80 4.57 19.20
CA ASN A 14 -7.50 5.05 17.86
C ASN A 14 -7.32 6.57 17.80
N VAL A 15 -8.00 7.32 18.68
CA VAL A 15 -8.05 8.78 18.65
C VAL A 15 -7.05 9.43 19.61
N LEU A 16 -6.76 8.76 20.73
CA LEU A 16 -5.85 9.26 21.76
C LEU A 16 -4.39 8.85 21.52
N GLN A 17 -4.13 7.98 20.55
CA GLN A 17 -2.77 7.62 20.18
C GLN A 17 -2.12 8.80 19.44
N GLY A 18 -1.17 9.45 20.09
CA GLY A 18 -0.40 10.52 19.46
C GLY A 18 0.44 9.99 18.31
N ILE A 19 0.62 10.82 17.28
CA ILE A 19 1.59 10.58 16.21
C ILE A 19 2.79 11.50 16.40
N PRO A 20 4.01 11.09 15.98
CA PRO A 20 5.17 11.98 15.97
C PRO A 20 4.90 13.25 15.16
N PHE A 21 5.33 14.41 15.66
CA PHE A 21 5.26 15.68 14.92
C PHE A 21 6.16 15.72 13.68
N ARG A 22 7.16 14.83 13.63
CA ARG A 22 8.06 14.65 12.49
C ARG A 22 8.00 13.19 12.08
N ASP A 23 7.86 12.95 10.79
CA ASP A 23 7.94 11.60 10.27
C ASP A 23 9.29 10.98 10.65
N PRO A 24 9.31 9.80 11.28
CA PRO A 24 10.56 9.10 11.53
C PRO A 24 11.23 8.82 10.20
N PRO A 25 12.58 8.82 10.13
CA PRO A 25 13.25 8.41 8.91
C PRO A 25 12.82 6.98 8.53
N PRO A 26 12.73 6.66 7.22
CA PRO A 26 12.39 5.33 6.79
C PRO A 26 13.41 4.34 7.33
N SER A 27 12.91 3.30 7.98
CA SER A 27 13.69 2.24 8.60
C SER A 27 13.80 0.99 7.72
N LEU A 28 13.02 0.95 6.63
CA LEU A 28 12.95 -0.18 5.72
C LEU A 28 12.45 0.26 4.34
N ASP A 29 13.04 -0.34 3.31
CA ASP A 29 12.61 -0.17 1.92
C ASP A 29 11.74 -1.36 1.50
N LEU A 30 10.54 -1.06 1.01
CA LEU A 30 9.68 -1.99 0.31
C LEU A 30 9.74 -1.65 -1.17
N VAL A 31 10.29 -2.55 -1.97
CA VAL A 31 10.30 -2.41 -3.43
C VAL A 31 9.19 -3.30 -3.98
N SER A 32 8.40 -2.78 -4.90
CA SER A 32 7.42 -3.58 -5.64
C SER A 32 7.44 -3.23 -7.12
N ASP A 33 7.04 -4.21 -7.92
CA ASP A 33 6.91 -4.08 -9.36
C ASP A 33 5.67 -4.84 -9.82
N ALA A 34 4.98 -4.30 -10.83
CA ALA A 34 3.82 -4.91 -11.43
C ALA A 34 4.00 -4.98 -12.95
N SER A 35 3.68 -6.13 -13.52
CA SER A 35 3.60 -6.34 -14.96
C SER A 35 2.18 -6.66 -15.39
N ASP A 36 1.98 -6.88 -16.69
CA ASP A 36 0.68 -7.29 -17.20
C ASP A 36 0.23 -8.67 -16.71
N VAL A 37 1.17 -9.54 -16.33
CA VAL A 37 0.92 -10.95 -16.00
C VAL A 37 1.08 -11.27 -14.52
N CYS A 38 2.02 -10.58 -13.85
CA CYS A 38 2.40 -10.89 -12.48
C CYS A 38 2.80 -9.65 -11.69
N TRP A 39 3.08 -9.84 -10.41
CA TRP A 39 3.69 -8.86 -9.51
C TRP A 39 4.81 -9.48 -8.70
N GLY A 40 5.68 -8.62 -8.20
CA GLY A 40 6.75 -8.97 -7.29
C GLY A 40 6.97 -7.88 -6.26
N ALA A 41 7.52 -8.26 -5.10
CA ALA A 41 8.00 -7.32 -4.11
C ALA A 41 9.11 -7.92 -3.26
N HIS A 42 9.97 -7.06 -2.72
CA HIS A 42 11.00 -7.48 -1.78
C HIS A 42 11.22 -6.46 -0.66
N VAL A 43 11.67 -6.98 0.47
CA VAL A 43 11.99 -6.25 1.70
C VAL A 43 13.26 -6.87 2.29
N GLY A 44 14.36 -6.13 2.26
CA GLY A 44 15.67 -6.66 2.66
C GLY A 44 16.01 -7.92 1.85
N ASN A 45 16.19 -9.06 2.54
CA ASN A 45 16.47 -10.36 1.94
C ASN A 45 15.21 -11.22 1.65
N SER A 46 14.03 -10.72 2.00
CA SER A 46 12.77 -11.44 1.75
C SER A 46 12.16 -10.97 0.43
N GLN A 47 11.65 -11.91 -0.36
CA GLN A 47 10.95 -11.63 -1.60
C GLN A 47 9.64 -12.41 -1.70
N THR A 48 8.70 -11.86 -2.45
CA THR A 48 7.42 -12.49 -2.76
C THR A 48 7.02 -12.12 -4.19
N GLN A 49 6.22 -12.98 -4.81
CA GLN A 49 5.72 -12.79 -6.16
C GLN A 49 4.43 -13.57 -6.35
N GLY A 50 3.63 -13.18 -7.33
CA GLY A 50 2.39 -13.87 -7.68
C GLY A 50 1.89 -13.53 -9.07
N LEU A 51 1.03 -14.40 -9.60
CA LEU A 51 0.30 -14.12 -10.83
C LEU A 51 -0.96 -13.33 -10.52
N TRP A 52 -1.40 -12.52 -11.48
CA TRP A 52 -2.72 -11.90 -11.42
C TRP A 52 -3.81 -12.94 -11.62
N SER A 53 -4.86 -12.86 -10.81
CA SER A 53 -6.09 -13.62 -11.06
C SER A 53 -6.78 -13.16 -12.35
N ALA A 54 -7.71 -13.97 -12.87
CA ALA A 54 -8.51 -13.62 -14.04
C ALA A 54 -9.25 -12.27 -13.90
N THR A 55 -9.60 -11.89 -12.67
CA THR A 55 -10.23 -10.60 -12.35
C THR A 55 -9.25 -9.44 -12.25
N GLU A 56 -7.97 -9.71 -11.97
CA GLU A 56 -6.92 -8.69 -11.83
C GLU A 56 -6.17 -8.44 -13.15
N LEU A 57 -6.06 -9.45 -14.02
CA LEU A 57 -5.45 -9.33 -15.34
C LEU A 57 -5.95 -8.14 -16.18
N PRO A 58 -7.27 -7.84 -16.25
CA PRO A 58 -7.76 -6.71 -17.06
C PRO A 58 -7.59 -5.34 -16.38
N LEU A 59 -7.08 -5.28 -15.15
CA LEU A 59 -6.90 -4.00 -14.45
C LEU A 59 -5.81 -3.16 -15.13
N HIS A 60 -6.01 -1.84 -15.10
CA HIS A 60 -5.01 -0.89 -15.59
C HIS A 60 -3.72 -0.99 -14.76
N ILE A 61 -2.56 -0.79 -15.39
CA ILE A 61 -1.24 -0.94 -14.74
C ILE A 61 -1.13 -0.14 -13.43
N ASN A 62 -1.55 1.12 -13.39
CA ASN A 62 -1.58 1.91 -12.14
C ASN A 62 -2.36 1.25 -10.98
N VAL A 63 -3.43 0.50 -11.27
CA VAL A 63 -4.18 -0.24 -10.24
C VAL A 63 -3.38 -1.47 -9.80
N LYS A 64 -2.76 -2.18 -10.77
CA LYS A 64 -1.89 -3.32 -10.49
C LYS A 64 -0.69 -2.93 -9.61
N GLU A 65 -0.09 -1.77 -9.85
CA GLU A 65 0.99 -1.20 -9.02
C GLU A 65 0.56 -0.99 -7.56
N LEU A 66 -0.54 -0.27 -7.34
CA LEU A 66 -1.09 -0.06 -6.00
C LEU A 66 -1.44 -1.38 -5.32
N ARG A 67 -1.95 -2.34 -6.09
CA ARG A 67 -2.30 -3.67 -5.60
C ARG A 67 -1.08 -4.51 -5.25
N ALA A 68 0.00 -4.44 -6.03
CA ALA A 68 1.28 -5.07 -5.72
C ALA A 68 1.84 -4.56 -4.38
N VAL A 69 1.83 -3.24 -4.16
CA VAL A 69 2.22 -2.64 -2.87
C VAL A 69 1.35 -3.18 -1.74
N ARG A 70 0.02 -3.21 -1.92
CA ARG A 70 -0.91 -3.73 -0.89
C ARG A 70 -0.64 -5.20 -0.56
N LEU A 71 -0.47 -6.06 -1.57
CA LEU A 71 -0.18 -7.48 -1.38
C LEU A 71 1.14 -7.67 -0.65
N ALA A 72 2.17 -6.91 -1.02
CA ALA A 72 3.45 -6.93 -0.34
C ALA A 72 3.34 -6.50 1.13
N CYS A 73 2.54 -5.47 1.44
CA CYS A 73 2.27 -5.05 2.82
C CYS A 73 1.58 -6.15 3.64
N VAL A 74 0.67 -6.91 3.04
CA VAL A 74 0.01 -8.05 3.71
C VAL A 74 1.01 -9.16 3.99
N VAL A 75 1.77 -9.57 2.96
CA VAL A 75 2.75 -10.67 3.07
C VAL A 75 3.86 -10.34 4.06
N PHE A 76 4.38 -9.11 4.04
CA PHE A 76 5.46 -8.67 4.93
C PHE A 76 4.96 -8.03 6.23
N SER A 77 3.67 -8.10 6.56
CA SER A 77 3.07 -7.41 7.71
C SER A 77 3.85 -7.56 9.02
N SER A 78 4.36 -8.76 9.32
CA SER A 78 5.19 -9.02 10.51
C SER A 78 6.54 -8.29 10.48
N GLN A 79 7.15 -8.11 9.31
CA GLN A 79 8.40 -7.38 9.13
C GLN A 79 8.20 -5.86 9.13
N LEU A 80 7.03 -5.39 8.67
CA LEU A 80 6.68 -3.97 8.53
C LEU A 80 6.09 -3.37 9.81
N SER A 81 5.51 -4.19 10.70
CA SER A 81 4.84 -3.72 11.90
C SER A 81 5.73 -2.83 12.76
N GLY A 82 5.24 -1.64 13.10
CA GLY A 82 5.93 -0.66 13.95
C GLY A 82 7.10 0.06 13.29
N LYS A 83 7.25 -0.02 11.96
CA LYS A 83 8.35 0.60 11.20
C LYS A 83 7.83 1.67 10.24
N THR A 84 8.66 2.68 9.99
CA THR A 84 8.45 3.60 8.86
C THR A 84 9.00 2.94 7.61
N ILE A 85 8.15 2.79 6.60
CA ILE A 85 8.45 2.11 5.34
C ILE A 85 8.53 3.12 4.21
N ARG A 86 9.60 3.06 3.41
CA ARG A 86 9.69 3.77 2.14
C ARG A 86 9.33 2.80 1.03
N VAL A 87 8.30 3.16 0.26
CA VAL A 87 7.84 2.38 -0.89
C VAL A 87 8.58 2.86 -2.13
N LEU A 88 9.23 1.94 -2.84
CA LEU A 88 9.97 2.18 -4.07
C LEU A 88 9.21 1.51 -5.23
N ILE A 89 8.69 2.34 -6.13
CA ILE A 89 7.91 1.96 -7.31
C ILE A 89 8.29 2.88 -8.48
N ASP A 90 8.21 2.38 -9.70
CA ASP A 90 8.52 3.13 -10.93
C ASP A 90 7.29 3.90 -11.48
N ASN A 91 6.09 3.53 -11.05
CA ASN A 91 4.85 4.17 -11.49
C ASN A 91 4.56 5.47 -10.72
N THR A 92 4.81 6.59 -11.39
CA THR A 92 4.57 7.93 -10.82
C THR A 92 3.13 8.17 -10.39
N ALA A 93 2.14 7.66 -11.13
CA ALA A 93 0.74 7.81 -10.76
C ALA A 93 0.43 7.06 -9.46
N ALA A 94 0.86 5.82 -9.32
CA ALA A 94 0.70 5.06 -8.09
C ALA A 94 1.42 5.74 -6.90
N MET A 95 2.63 6.27 -7.12
CA MET A 95 3.37 7.06 -6.12
C MET A 95 2.58 8.29 -5.67
N PHE A 96 1.97 9.03 -6.61
CA PHE A 96 1.12 10.17 -6.26
C PHE A 96 -0.10 9.77 -5.43
N TYR A 97 -0.76 8.65 -5.76
CA TYR A 97 -1.92 8.17 -5.01
C TYR A 97 -1.54 7.73 -3.59
N ILE A 98 -0.40 7.05 -3.40
CA ILE A 98 0.10 6.67 -2.08
C ILE A 98 0.40 7.92 -1.25
N ASN A 99 1.18 8.86 -1.80
CA ASN A 99 1.60 10.06 -1.08
C ASN A 99 0.44 11.01 -0.75
N ARG A 100 -0.62 11.01 -1.55
CA ARG A 100 -1.84 11.79 -1.29
C ARG A 100 -2.89 11.02 -0.49
N GLN A 101 -2.61 9.78 -0.10
CA GLN A 101 -3.55 8.90 0.61
C GLN A 101 -4.88 8.73 -0.14
N GLY A 102 -4.79 8.60 -1.46
CA GLY A 102 -5.92 8.50 -2.38
C GLY A 102 -5.98 9.64 -3.39
N GLY A 103 -7.11 9.72 -4.11
CA GLY A 103 -7.38 10.76 -5.09
C GLY A 103 -8.87 11.02 -5.27
N ALA A 104 -9.21 12.06 -6.03
CA ALA A 104 -10.62 12.40 -6.32
C ALA A 104 -11.03 12.05 -7.76
N ARG A 105 -10.09 11.60 -8.59
CA ARG A 105 -10.26 11.53 -10.05
C ARG A 105 -10.52 10.13 -10.60
N SER A 106 -10.11 9.08 -9.91
CA SER A 106 -10.32 7.70 -10.35
C SER A 106 -10.72 6.82 -9.18
N SER A 107 -11.98 6.38 -9.16
CA SER A 107 -12.51 5.50 -8.10
C SER A 107 -11.76 4.17 -8.02
N ALA A 108 -11.28 3.65 -9.14
CA ALA A 108 -10.51 2.41 -9.20
C ALA A 108 -9.13 2.49 -8.52
N LEU A 109 -8.57 3.71 -8.39
CA LEU A 109 -7.28 3.95 -7.72
C LEU A 109 -7.44 4.37 -6.25
N CYS A 110 -8.67 4.49 -5.74
CA CYS A 110 -8.97 4.94 -4.38
C CYS A 110 -9.42 3.78 -3.45
N GLN A 111 -9.01 2.54 -3.76
CA GLN A 111 -9.52 1.31 -3.11
C GLN A 111 -8.51 0.64 -2.17
#